data_AF-A0A163M7Y6-F1
#
_entry.id   AF-A0A163M7Y6-F1
#
_cell.length_a   1.000
_cell.length_b   1.000
_cell.length_c   1.000
_cell.angle_alpha   90.00
_cell.angle_beta   90.00
_cell.angle_gamma   90.00
#
_symmetry.space_group_name_H-M   'P 1'
#
loop_
_entity.id
_entity.type
_entity.pdbx_description
1 polymer ?
#
loop_
_entity_poly.entity_id
_entity_poly.type
_entity_poly.pdbx_seq_one_letter_code
_entity_poly.pdbx_strand_id
1 'polypeptide(L)'
;MADTKSRKPASKVYHETCLSHGYTYNSSFLLHPDLDTAFKQQRLKAWQPLLTPKTVLPTLFAAGIVLAPLGGLFLFESERVNEIVINYTGCAAAGANEVALTGDLYSYKFTSDNSTVIRAPSYKTVSSPTYMNNATVNGGNVNRCVIKFSIPMELKGPIYIFYQLTNFYQNHRKYVKSLSYNQLSGEIISPVDAGASCNPVAMDPNGKMYYPCGLIANSMFNDSFSNLRLLNPANTSSDNKTYFFSETGIAWPSDKARFKQTKMPLDQITPPPNWIARYPNYTTDNLFDPQTDEHFQVWMRTSWYPTFRKLYSHYDGGALAPGTYEVQMDLNYDITAYGGTKSIVITGTSFLGDRNPFMGLAWIIMGCVCAFLGVVFLGWHFFRPRKLGDHDRLSWNQTPGARHH
;
A
#
# COMPACT_ATOMS: atom_id res chain seq x y z
N MET A 1 -36.21 37.35 -1.16
CA MET A 1 -37.20 38.15 -1.91
C MET A 1 -36.53 38.71 -3.15
N ALA A 2 -36.77 38.08 -4.31
CA ALA A 2 -36.71 38.67 -5.65
C ALA A 2 -37.12 37.56 -6.62
N ASP A 3 -38.43 37.43 -6.78
CA ASP A 3 -39.11 36.51 -7.67
C ASP A 3 -38.79 36.89 -9.12
N THR A 4 -37.89 36.16 -9.78
CA THR A 4 -37.58 36.39 -11.20
C THR A 4 -38.61 35.65 -12.03
N LYS A 5 -39.73 36.33 -12.29
CA LYS A 5 -40.74 35.93 -13.28
C LYS A 5 -40.05 35.56 -14.59
N SER A 6 -40.03 34.27 -14.91
CA SER A 6 -39.74 33.75 -16.24
C SER A 6 -40.77 34.34 -17.23
N ARG A 7 -40.38 35.39 -17.96
CA ARG A 7 -41.13 35.89 -19.12
C ARG A 7 -41.17 34.75 -20.16
N LYS A 8 -42.36 34.20 -20.43
CA LYS A 8 -42.56 33.29 -21.57
C LYS A 8 -42.13 34.02 -22.85
N PRO A 9 -41.30 33.43 -23.73
CA PRO A 9 -40.98 34.05 -25.00
C PRO A 9 -42.26 34.12 -25.85
N ALA A 10 -42.56 35.30 -26.39
CA ALA A 10 -43.65 35.46 -27.34
C ALA A 10 -43.33 34.65 -28.61
N SER A 11 -44.18 33.68 -28.94
CA SER A 11 -44.13 32.97 -30.21
C SER A 11 -44.39 33.97 -31.34
N LYS A 12 -43.41 34.19 -32.23
CA LYS A 12 -43.65 34.87 -33.50
C LYS A 12 -44.16 33.83 -34.50
N VAL A 13 -45.38 34.03 -34.96
CA VAL A 13 -45.96 33.24 -36.05
C VAL A 13 -45.52 33.90 -37.36
N TYR A 14 -44.81 33.16 -38.19
CA TYR A 14 -44.50 33.56 -39.55
C TYR A 14 -45.42 32.77 -40.50
N HIS A 15 -46.05 33.48 -41.43
CA HIS A 15 -46.90 32.87 -42.45
C HIS A 15 -46.14 32.89 -43.77
N GLU A 16 -45.94 31.72 -44.36
CA GLU A 16 -45.41 31.56 -45.71
C GLU A 16 -46.46 30.84 -46.55
N THR A 17 -46.90 31.46 -47.63
CA THR A 17 -47.86 30.89 -48.59
C THR A 17 -47.11 30.36 -49.80
N CYS A 18 -47.04 29.03 -49.94
CA CYS A 18 -46.54 28.39 -51.16
C CYS A 18 -47.72 27.86 -52.00
N LEU A 19 -47.69 28.10 -53.32
CA LEU A 19 -48.68 27.62 -54.28
C LEU A 19 -48.12 26.42 -55.07
N SER A 20 -48.78 25.27 -54.94
CA SER A 20 -48.49 24.08 -55.75
C SER A 20 -49.79 23.34 -56.06
N HIS A 21 -50.08 23.11 -57.34
CA HIS A 21 -51.21 22.31 -57.84
C HIS A 21 -52.60 22.69 -57.29
N GLY A 22 -52.99 23.97 -57.41
CA GLY A 22 -54.39 24.38 -57.27
C GLY A 22 -55.00 24.27 -55.86
N TYR A 23 -54.22 23.87 -54.85
CA TYR A 23 -54.63 23.86 -53.45
C TYR A 23 -53.75 24.81 -52.63
N THR A 24 -54.37 25.66 -51.81
CA THR A 24 -53.68 26.53 -50.84
C THR A 24 -53.38 25.75 -49.56
N TYR A 25 -52.09 25.54 -49.26
CA TYR A 25 -51.66 24.99 -47.98
C TYR A 25 -51.12 26.12 -47.09
N ASN A 26 -51.82 26.40 -45.98
CA ASN A 26 -51.30 27.25 -44.90
C ASN A 26 -50.56 26.36 -43.90
N SER A 27 -49.23 26.37 -43.94
CA SER A 27 -48.41 25.77 -42.89
C SER A 27 -47.93 26.86 -41.93
N SER A 28 -48.46 26.87 -40.70
CA SER A 28 -47.94 27.68 -39.60
C SER A 28 -46.82 26.91 -38.89
N PHE A 29 -45.56 27.31 -39.10
CA PHE A 29 -44.44 26.74 -38.35
C PHE A 29 -44.19 27.55 -37.07
N LEU A 30 -44.39 26.93 -35.91
CA LEU A 30 -44.02 27.52 -34.62
C LEU A 30 -42.52 27.35 -34.40
N LEU A 31 -41.72 28.35 -34.81
CA LEU A 31 -40.35 28.48 -34.33
C LEU A 31 -40.41 28.80 -32.82
N HIS A 32 -40.14 27.79 -32.00
CA HIS A 32 -39.88 28.01 -30.59
C HIS A 32 -38.46 28.55 -30.45
N PRO A 33 -38.26 29.83 -30.10
CA PRO A 33 -36.93 30.31 -29.76
C PRO A 33 -36.41 29.50 -28.58
N ASP A 34 -35.13 29.14 -28.63
CA ASP A 34 -34.50 28.43 -27.53
C ASP A 34 -34.74 29.16 -26.22
N LEU A 35 -35.00 28.38 -25.16
CA LEU A 35 -35.26 28.94 -23.83
C LEU A 35 -34.07 29.82 -23.40
N ASP A 36 -34.34 31.10 -23.14
CA ASP A 36 -33.36 32.07 -22.66
C ASP A 36 -33.03 31.81 -21.18
N THR A 37 -32.22 30.78 -20.95
CA THR A 37 -31.72 30.38 -19.63
C THR A 37 -30.20 30.42 -19.62
N ALA A 38 -29.60 30.78 -18.49
CA ALA A 38 -28.15 30.88 -18.36
C ALA A 38 -27.41 29.58 -18.73
N PHE A 39 -28.02 28.42 -18.49
CA PHE A 39 -27.47 27.12 -18.90
C PHE A 39 -27.50 26.92 -20.41
N LYS A 40 -28.67 27.07 -21.06
CA LYS A 40 -28.81 26.86 -22.51
C LYS A 40 -28.05 27.89 -23.34
N GLN A 41 -27.91 29.11 -22.82
CA GLN A 41 -27.20 30.20 -23.47
C GLN A 41 -25.70 30.23 -23.13
N GLN A 42 -25.19 29.25 -22.37
CA GLN A 42 -23.79 29.19 -21.91
C GLN A 42 -23.32 30.44 -21.14
N ARG A 43 -24.23 31.10 -20.44
CA ARG A 43 -23.99 32.29 -19.59
C ARG A 43 -24.01 31.92 -18.10
N LEU A 44 -23.59 30.69 -17.77
CA LEU A 44 -23.43 30.29 -16.38
C LEU A 44 -22.42 31.18 -15.69
N LYS A 45 -22.63 31.46 -14.40
CA LYS A 45 -21.65 32.16 -13.58
C LYS A 45 -20.36 31.33 -13.56
N ALA A 46 -19.33 31.85 -14.23
CA ALA A 46 -18.02 31.22 -14.31
C ALA A 46 -16.97 32.15 -13.68
N TRP A 47 -15.96 31.54 -13.06
CA TRP A 47 -14.74 32.24 -12.67
C TRP A 47 -13.63 31.83 -13.63
N GLN A 48 -13.00 32.81 -14.26
CA GLN A 48 -11.90 32.60 -15.19
C GLN A 48 -10.60 33.07 -14.52
N PRO A 49 -9.76 32.17 -13.98
CA PRO A 49 -8.51 32.55 -13.36
C PRO A 49 -7.53 33.04 -14.42
N LEU A 50 -7.34 34.35 -14.50
CA LEU A 50 -6.28 34.93 -15.32
C LEU A 50 -4.94 34.80 -14.58
N LEU A 51 -4.02 34.04 -15.16
CA LEU A 51 -2.67 33.87 -14.62
C LEU A 51 -1.86 35.14 -14.89
N THR A 52 -1.81 36.04 -13.90
CA THR A 52 -1.03 37.27 -13.96
C THR A 52 0.16 37.17 -13.01
N PRO A 53 1.27 37.90 -13.23
CA PRO A 53 2.39 37.93 -12.28
C PRO A 53 1.95 38.27 -10.84
N LYS A 54 0.93 39.13 -10.69
CA LYS A 54 0.36 39.52 -9.39
C LYS A 54 -0.36 38.38 -8.66
N THR A 55 -0.85 37.37 -9.37
CA THR A 55 -1.51 36.19 -8.77
C THR A 55 -0.57 34.99 -8.69
N VAL A 56 0.27 34.78 -9.72
CA VAL A 56 1.17 33.62 -9.82
C VAL A 56 2.40 33.75 -8.90
N LEU A 57 3.02 34.93 -8.79
CA LEU A 57 4.22 35.07 -7.96
C LEU A 57 3.93 34.85 -6.47
N PRO A 58 2.90 35.48 -5.86
CA PRO A 58 2.57 35.24 -4.46
C PRO A 58 2.19 33.78 -4.19
N THR A 59 1.48 33.12 -5.13
CA THR A 59 1.10 31.72 -4.96
C THR A 59 2.29 30.78 -4.99
N LEU A 60 3.27 31.01 -5.87
CA LEU A 60 4.52 30.22 -5.91
C LEU A 60 5.34 30.38 -4.63
N PHE A 61 5.54 31.62 -4.15
CA PHE A 61 6.26 31.84 -2.90
C PHE A 61 5.51 31.30 -1.69
N ALA A 62 4.19 31.49 -1.61
CA ALA A 62 3.38 30.93 -0.54
C ALA A 62 3.43 29.39 -0.54
N ALA A 63 3.36 28.75 -1.71
CA ALA A 63 3.54 27.31 -1.83
C ALA A 63 4.91 26.86 -1.32
N GLY A 64 6.00 27.56 -1.69
CA GLY A 64 7.34 27.28 -1.16
C GLY A 64 7.45 27.40 0.36
N ILE A 65 6.91 28.49 0.92
CA ILE A 65 6.92 28.78 2.37
C ILE A 65 6.10 27.76 3.16
N VAL A 66 5.05 27.18 2.58
CA VAL A 66 4.21 26.18 3.25
C VAL A 66 4.75 24.76 3.06
N LEU A 67 5.08 24.37 1.83
CA LEU A 67 5.46 23.00 1.49
C LEU A 67 6.82 22.60 2.07
N ALA A 68 7.81 23.50 2.06
CA ALA A 68 9.15 23.13 2.55
C ALA A 68 9.20 22.88 4.07
N PRO A 69 8.62 23.72 4.94
CA PRO A 69 8.54 23.42 6.37
C PRO A 69 7.68 22.19 6.70
N LEU A 70 6.56 21.98 5.99
CA LEU A 70 5.75 20.77 6.15
C LEU A 70 6.53 19.52 5.74
N GLY A 71 7.28 19.57 4.65
CA GLY A 71 8.18 18.49 4.24
C GLY A 71 9.28 18.22 5.26
N GLY A 72 9.84 19.29 5.86
CA GLY A 72 10.79 19.18 6.97
C GLY A 72 10.19 18.48 8.21
N LEU A 73 8.95 18.82 8.58
CA LEU A 73 8.22 18.16 9.66
C LEU A 73 8.02 16.66 9.36
N PHE A 74 7.58 16.31 8.15
CA PHE A 74 7.41 14.91 7.76
C PHE A 74 8.72 14.12 7.75
N LEU A 75 9.81 14.72 7.27
CA LEU A 75 11.12 14.08 7.29
C LEU A 75 11.60 13.85 8.73
N PHE A 76 11.47 14.85 9.59
CA PHE A 76 11.83 14.78 11.00
C PHE A 76 11.08 13.67 11.75
N GLU A 77 9.77 13.56 11.52
CA GLU A 77 8.93 12.56 12.18
C GLU A 77 9.17 11.15 11.64
N SER A 78 9.51 11.04 10.36
CA SER A 78 9.96 9.78 9.75
C SER A 78 11.31 9.32 10.31
N GLU A 79 12.27 10.23 10.47
CA GLU A 79 13.61 9.91 10.99
C GLU A 79 13.63 9.56 12.48
N ARG A 80 12.58 9.90 13.21
CA ARG A 80 12.38 9.49 14.61
C ARG A 80 11.98 8.04 14.80
N VAL A 81 11.54 7.36 13.74
CA VAL A 81 11.14 5.96 13.82
C VAL A 81 12.39 5.07 13.88
N ASN A 82 12.50 4.31 14.97
CA ASN A 82 13.55 3.30 15.12
C ASN A 82 13.17 2.04 14.32
N GLU A 83 14.10 1.52 13.52
CA GLU A 83 13.89 0.36 12.65
C GLU A 83 15.08 -0.59 12.67
N ILE A 84 14.78 -1.89 12.73
CA ILE A 84 15.71 -3.00 12.59
C ILE A 84 15.26 -3.86 11.43
N VAL A 85 16.12 -4.09 10.45
CA VAL A 85 15.88 -5.02 9.33
C VAL A 85 16.97 -6.07 9.36
N ILE A 86 16.60 -7.36 9.37
CA ILE A 86 17.56 -8.47 9.35
C ILE A 86 17.14 -9.47 8.28
N ASN A 87 17.99 -9.68 7.29
CA ASN A 87 17.81 -10.66 6.23
C ASN A 87 18.22 -12.05 6.73
N TYR A 88 17.27 -12.99 6.71
CA TYR A 88 17.47 -14.36 7.19
C TYR A 88 17.31 -15.40 6.07
N THR A 89 17.35 -14.96 4.81
CA THR A 89 17.23 -15.83 3.63
C THR A 89 18.26 -16.96 3.64
N GLY A 90 19.52 -16.64 3.95
CA GLY A 90 20.62 -17.60 4.01
C GLY A 90 20.68 -18.44 5.29
N CYS A 91 19.77 -18.25 6.24
CA CYS A 91 19.88 -18.88 7.55
C CYS A 91 19.74 -20.41 7.50
N ALA A 92 19.04 -20.96 6.50
CA ALA A 92 18.97 -22.42 6.33
C ALA A 92 20.34 -23.07 6.04
N ALA A 93 21.29 -22.30 5.48
CA ALA A 93 22.63 -22.77 5.12
C ALA A 93 23.72 -22.47 6.16
N ALA A 94 23.39 -21.75 7.24
CA ALA A 94 24.35 -21.27 8.24
C ALA A 94 24.98 -22.39 9.09
N GLY A 95 24.25 -23.50 9.28
CA GLY A 95 24.65 -24.59 10.16
C GLY A 95 24.45 -24.26 11.64
N ALA A 96 24.94 -25.14 12.53
CA ALA A 96 24.69 -25.04 13.97
C ALA A 96 25.52 -23.96 14.69
N ASN A 97 26.61 -23.50 14.08
CA ASN A 97 27.48 -22.47 14.64
C ASN A 97 26.91 -21.08 14.40
N GLU A 98 27.13 -20.18 15.34
CA GLU A 98 26.67 -18.80 15.24
C GLU A 98 27.53 -18.02 14.24
N VAL A 99 26.89 -17.50 13.18
CA VAL A 99 27.53 -16.74 12.11
C VAL A 99 27.09 -15.29 12.20
N ALA A 100 28.05 -14.36 12.30
CA ALA A 100 27.78 -12.93 12.27
C ALA A 100 27.39 -12.48 10.85
N LEU A 101 26.37 -11.64 10.77
CA LEU A 101 25.87 -11.08 9.52
C LEU A 101 26.78 -9.95 9.03
N THR A 102 27.00 -9.90 7.72
CA THR A 102 27.69 -8.79 7.05
C THR A 102 26.75 -7.61 6.85
N GLY A 103 27.32 -6.42 6.62
CA GLY A 103 26.59 -5.14 6.61
C GLY A 103 25.39 -5.10 5.64
N ASP A 104 25.44 -5.80 4.50
CA ASP A 104 24.35 -5.78 3.52
C ASP A 104 23.13 -6.62 3.93
N LEU A 105 23.29 -7.48 4.95
CA LEU A 105 22.25 -8.39 5.43
C LEU A 105 21.43 -7.80 6.57
N TYR A 106 21.77 -6.62 7.08
CA TYR A 106 20.98 -5.96 8.11
C TYR A 106 21.04 -4.43 7.99
N SER A 107 20.02 -3.76 8.52
CA SER A 107 20.00 -2.31 8.64
C SER A 107 19.45 -1.93 10.00
N TYR A 108 20.22 -1.11 10.73
CA TYR A 108 19.79 -0.50 11.97
C TYR A 108 19.63 1.00 11.76
N LYS A 109 18.46 1.52 12.12
CA LYS A 109 18.14 2.95 12.13
C LYS A 109 17.63 3.29 13.51
N PHE A 110 18.51 3.79 14.37
CA PHE A 110 18.15 4.25 15.71
C PHE A 110 18.32 5.77 15.80
N THR A 111 17.55 6.39 16.68
CA THR A 111 17.54 7.84 16.91
C THR A 111 18.62 8.32 17.88
N SER A 112 19.21 7.42 18.67
CA SER A 112 20.29 7.76 19.59
C SER A 112 21.59 7.06 19.21
N ASP A 113 22.68 7.82 19.22
CA ASP A 113 24.02 7.38 18.84
C ASP A 113 24.78 6.72 19.98
N ASN A 114 24.10 6.09 20.96
CA ASN A 114 24.80 5.27 21.97
C ASN A 114 25.30 3.96 21.32
N SER A 115 26.27 4.13 20.43
CA SER A 115 26.77 3.20 19.43
C SER A 115 27.68 2.13 20.02
N THR A 116 28.13 2.31 21.25
CA THR A 116 29.04 1.39 21.95
C THR A 116 28.43 0.00 22.21
N VAL A 117 27.12 -0.17 21.98
CA VAL A 117 26.37 -1.42 22.21
C VAL A 117 25.83 -2.05 20.92
N ILE A 118 25.97 -1.41 19.76
CA ILE A 118 25.45 -1.96 18.49
C ILE A 118 26.37 -3.07 18.00
N ARG A 119 25.94 -4.32 18.13
CA ARG A 119 26.62 -5.50 17.60
C ARG A 119 25.96 -5.94 16.31
N ALA A 120 26.79 -6.43 15.37
CA ALA A 120 26.28 -7.10 14.19
C ALA A 120 25.36 -8.26 14.63
N PRO A 121 24.17 -8.39 14.02
CA PRO A 121 23.32 -9.52 14.32
C PRO A 121 23.99 -10.81 13.85
N SER A 122 23.61 -11.92 14.45
CA SER A 122 24.11 -13.25 14.11
C SER A 122 22.94 -14.20 13.96
N TYR A 123 23.13 -15.26 13.19
CA TYR A 123 22.17 -16.35 13.16
C TYR A 123 22.83 -17.72 13.22
N LYS A 124 22.05 -18.72 13.57
CA LYS A 124 22.38 -20.14 13.44
C LYS A 124 21.14 -20.94 13.07
N THR A 125 21.35 -22.09 12.45
CA THR A 125 20.29 -23.06 12.14
C THR A 125 20.23 -24.13 13.21
N VAL A 126 19.02 -24.45 13.67
CA VAL A 126 18.75 -25.56 14.59
C VAL A 126 17.70 -26.46 13.96
N SER A 127 18.00 -27.74 13.82
CA SER A 127 17.02 -28.73 13.36
C SER A 127 16.15 -29.17 14.54
N SER A 128 14.83 -28.99 14.45
CA SER A 128 13.87 -29.34 15.50
C SER A 128 12.86 -30.39 15.01
N PRO A 129 12.51 -31.41 15.82
CA PRO A 129 11.45 -32.37 15.46
C PRO A 129 10.02 -31.80 15.63
N THR A 130 9.90 -30.63 16.28
CA THR A 130 8.62 -29.95 16.54
C THR A 130 8.66 -28.49 16.07
N TYR A 131 7.50 -28.01 15.60
CA TYR A 131 7.26 -26.60 15.36
C TYR A 131 7.23 -25.82 16.68
N MET A 132 7.33 -24.48 16.62
CA MET A 132 7.31 -23.63 17.82
C MET A 132 6.02 -23.71 18.63
N ASN A 133 4.91 -24.15 18.03
CA ASN A 133 3.64 -24.42 18.72
C ASN A 133 3.55 -25.85 19.30
N ASN A 134 4.68 -26.57 19.40
CA ASN A 134 4.79 -27.96 19.84
C ASN A 134 4.07 -28.99 18.94
N ALA A 135 3.60 -28.61 17.76
CA ALA A 135 3.06 -29.56 16.80
C ALA A 135 4.18 -30.44 16.23
N THR A 136 3.89 -31.72 16.02
CA THR A 136 4.83 -32.67 15.40
C THR A 136 4.94 -32.40 13.91
N VAL A 137 6.18 -32.40 13.39
CA VAL A 137 6.42 -32.29 11.96
C VAL A 137 6.08 -33.63 11.30
N ASN A 138 5.19 -33.64 10.31
CA ASN A 138 4.84 -34.85 9.57
C ASN A 138 6.03 -35.29 8.69
N GLY A 139 6.84 -36.22 9.21
CA GLY A 139 7.87 -36.91 8.43
C GLY A 139 9.19 -36.15 8.25
N GLY A 140 9.69 -35.44 9.26
CA GLY A 140 11.02 -34.82 9.20
C GLY A 140 11.34 -33.91 10.39
N ASN A 141 12.32 -33.04 10.19
CA ASN A 141 12.65 -31.95 11.11
C ASN A 141 12.40 -30.60 10.42
N VAL A 142 12.03 -29.59 11.20
CA VAL A 142 11.94 -28.20 10.73
C VAL A 142 13.28 -27.49 10.97
N ASN A 143 13.73 -26.74 9.96
CA ASN A 143 14.90 -25.88 10.09
C ASN A 143 14.50 -24.59 10.80
N ARG A 144 14.95 -24.43 12.04
CA ARG A 144 14.72 -23.23 12.85
C ARG A 144 15.90 -22.29 12.75
N CYS A 145 15.66 -21.07 12.28
CA CYS A 145 16.63 -19.99 12.35
C CYS A 145 16.57 -19.34 13.73
N VAL A 146 17.71 -19.20 14.40
CA VAL A 146 17.82 -18.44 15.65
C VAL A 146 18.66 -17.20 15.37
N ILE A 147 18.06 -16.02 15.45
CA ILE A 147 18.72 -14.75 15.21
C ILE A 147 18.95 -14.05 16.54
N LYS A 148 20.17 -13.56 16.76
CA LYS A 148 20.51 -12.66 17.86
C LYS A 148 20.86 -11.28 17.34
N PHE A 149 20.35 -10.24 18.00
CA PHE A 149 20.57 -8.87 17.60
C PHE A 149 20.57 -7.94 18.81
N SER A 150 21.22 -6.78 18.70
CA SER A 150 21.35 -5.82 19.80
C SER A 150 20.43 -4.62 19.61
N ILE A 151 19.74 -4.23 20.68
CA ILE A 151 18.98 -2.98 20.75
C ILE A 151 19.74 -2.05 21.70
N PRO A 152 20.29 -0.90 21.23
CA PRO A 152 21.19 -0.06 22.02
C PRO A 152 20.46 0.90 22.98
N MET A 153 19.16 1.13 22.76
CA MET A 153 18.35 2.11 23.47
C MET A 153 16.97 1.54 23.80
N GLU A 154 16.27 2.16 24.73
CA GLU A 154 14.88 1.83 25.00
C GLU A 154 14.00 2.14 23.78
N LEU A 155 13.28 1.13 23.27
CA LEU A 155 12.33 1.31 22.17
C LEU A 155 10.93 1.50 22.76
N LYS A 156 10.35 2.68 22.56
CA LYS A 156 8.99 3.00 23.00
C LYS A 156 7.96 2.32 22.09
N GLY A 157 6.93 1.72 22.69
CA GLY A 157 5.78 1.15 22.00
C GLY A 157 4.87 2.19 21.33
N PRO A 158 4.00 1.76 20.40
CA PRO A 158 3.82 0.38 19.95
C PRO A 158 4.94 -0.10 19.02
N ILE A 159 5.27 -1.39 19.09
CA ILE A 159 6.32 -2.02 18.29
C ILE A 159 5.71 -3.12 17.43
N TYR A 160 6.08 -3.12 16.15
CA TYR A 160 5.53 -4.03 15.16
C TYR A 160 6.63 -4.92 14.59
N ILE A 161 6.31 -6.19 14.40
CA ILE A 161 7.11 -7.13 13.62
C ILE A 161 6.43 -7.30 12.27
N PHE A 162 7.18 -6.99 11.22
CA PHE A 162 6.82 -7.29 9.84
C PHE A 162 7.78 -8.35 9.30
N TYR A 163 7.31 -9.11 8.32
CA TYR A 163 8.20 -9.76 7.36
C TYR A 163 8.24 -8.93 6.08
N GLN A 164 9.44 -8.83 5.51
CA GLN A 164 9.67 -8.17 4.22
C GLN A 164 10.09 -9.22 3.21
N LEU A 165 9.40 -9.25 2.06
CA LEU A 165 9.79 -10.05 0.90
C LEU A 165 10.27 -9.11 -0.21
N THR A 166 11.30 -9.53 -0.93
CA THR A 166 11.78 -8.86 -2.15
C THR A 166 11.60 -9.77 -3.35
N ASN A 167 11.53 -9.16 -4.54
CA ASN A 167 11.38 -9.87 -5.81
C ASN A 167 10.16 -10.82 -5.84
N PHE A 168 9.06 -10.45 -5.16
CA PHE A 168 7.82 -11.21 -5.14
C PHE A 168 6.66 -10.37 -5.69
N TYR A 169 6.15 -10.73 -6.86
CA TYR A 169 5.24 -9.88 -7.65
C TYR A 169 3.76 -10.12 -7.31
N GLN A 170 3.31 -9.69 -6.13
CA GLN A 170 1.86 -9.71 -5.79
C GLN A 170 1.01 -8.85 -6.74
N ASN A 171 1.62 -7.85 -7.38
CA ASN A 171 0.97 -6.93 -8.30
C ASN A 171 0.81 -7.47 -9.73
N HIS A 172 1.28 -8.68 -10.02
CA HIS A 172 1.16 -9.25 -11.35
C HIS A 172 -0.33 -9.46 -11.72
N ARG A 173 -0.74 -9.05 -12.93
CA ARG A 173 -2.16 -9.05 -13.35
C ARG A 173 -2.86 -10.40 -13.17
N LYS A 174 -2.19 -11.51 -13.48
CA LYS A 174 -2.75 -12.86 -13.28
C LYS A 174 -2.84 -13.24 -11.81
N TYR A 175 -1.88 -12.78 -10.98
CA TYR A 175 -1.84 -13.07 -9.56
C TYR A 175 -2.98 -12.38 -8.82
N VAL A 176 -3.13 -11.06 -9.00
CA VAL A 176 -4.19 -10.25 -8.36
C VAL A 176 -5.59 -10.72 -8.71
N LYS A 177 -5.78 -11.27 -9.92
CA LYS A 177 -7.08 -11.76 -10.38
C LYS A 177 -7.40 -13.18 -9.91
N SER A 178 -6.41 -13.95 -9.46
CA SER A 178 -6.55 -15.38 -9.17
C SER A 178 -7.01 -15.58 -7.73
N LEU A 179 -8.31 -15.34 -7.49
CA LEU A 179 -8.99 -15.52 -6.21
C LEU A 179 -10.53 -15.53 -6.45
N SER A 180 -11.30 -16.18 -5.59
CA SER A 180 -12.78 -16.13 -5.63
C SER A 180 -13.34 -15.37 -4.44
N TYR A 181 -13.95 -14.20 -4.68
CA TYR A 181 -14.53 -13.40 -3.60
C TYR A 181 -15.73 -14.09 -2.94
N ASN A 182 -16.56 -14.79 -3.70
CA ASN A 182 -17.72 -15.52 -3.18
C ASN A 182 -17.26 -16.70 -2.29
N GLN A 183 -16.18 -17.38 -2.67
CA GLN A 183 -15.62 -18.44 -1.85
C GLN A 183 -15.08 -17.91 -0.52
N LEU A 184 -14.42 -16.75 -0.55
CA LEU A 184 -13.85 -16.10 0.63
C LEU A 184 -14.93 -15.48 1.54
N SER A 185 -16.09 -15.10 0.99
CA SER A 185 -17.27 -14.67 1.75
C SER A 185 -18.09 -15.83 2.31
N GLY A 186 -17.61 -17.07 2.15
CA GLY A 186 -18.22 -18.29 2.69
C GLY A 186 -19.39 -18.83 1.87
N GLU A 187 -19.59 -18.33 0.64
CA GLU A 187 -20.64 -18.81 -0.26
C GLU A 187 -20.24 -20.10 -0.96
N ILE A 188 -21.25 -20.87 -1.39
CA ILE A 188 -21.05 -22.08 -2.19
C ILE A 188 -20.85 -21.63 -3.64
N ILE A 189 -19.73 -22.05 -4.24
CA ILE A 189 -19.39 -21.75 -5.63
C ILE A 189 -19.43 -23.00 -6.49
N SER A 190 -19.68 -22.85 -7.80
CA SER A 190 -19.62 -23.97 -8.73
C SER A 190 -18.19 -24.17 -9.27
N PRO A 191 -17.86 -25.37 -9.79
CA PRO A 191 -16.57 -25.62 -10.45
C PRO A 191 -16.28 -24.68 -11.63
N VAL A 192 -17.32 -24.23 -12.34
CA VAL A 192 -17.21 -23.29 -13.46
C VAL A 192 -16.77 -21.91 -12.95
N ASP A 193 -17.36 -21.44 -11.85
CA ASP A 193 -17.00 -20.17 -11.22
C ASP A 193 -15.58 -20.22 -10.65
N ALA A 194 -15.22 -21.34 -10.00
CA ALA A 194 -13.86 -21.58 -9.52
C ALA A 194 -12.86 -21.50 -10.67
N GLY A 195 -13.14 -22.15 -11.80
CA GLY A 195 -12.31 -22.08 -13.01
C GLY A 195 -12.18 -20.66 -13.55
N ALA A 196 -13.26 -19.88 -13.58
CA ALA A 196 -13.23 -18.50 -14.08
C ALA A 196 -12.41 -17.55 -13.19
N SER A 197 -12.52 -17.68 -11.86
CA SER A 197 -11.94 -16.73 -10.91
C SER A 197 -10.57 -17.14 -10.35
N CYS A 198 -10.28 -18.44 -10.21
CA CYS A 198 -9.11 -18.93 -9.49
C CYS A 198 -8.03 -19.56 -10.36
N ASN A 199 -8.13 -19.48 -11.68
CA ASN A 199 -7.12 -20.02 -12.59
C ASN A 199 -5.70 -19.48 -12.28
N PRO A 200 -4.65 -20.32 -12.33
CA PRO A 200 -4.66 -21.76 -12.64
C PRO A 200 -4.95 -22.68 -11.42
N VAL A 201 -5.02 -22.14 -10.20
CA VAL A 201 -5.21 -22.94 -8.96
C VAL A 201 -6.68 -22.97 -8.58
N ALA A 202 -7.50 -23.54 -9.46
CA ALA A 202 -8.96 -23.65 -9.26
C ALA A 202 -9.38 -25.06 -8.81
N MET A 203 -8.86 -26.09 -9.47
CA MET A 203 -9.29 -27.48 -9.33
C MET A 203 -8.07 -28.40 -9.18
N ASP A 204 -8.23 -29.40 -8.33
CA ASP A 204 -7.31 -30.53 -8.19
C ASP A 204 -7.50 -31.55 -9.33
N PRO A 205 -6.50 -32.36 -9.70
CA PRO A 205 -6.64 -33.37 -10.74
C PRO A 205 -7.75 -34.41 -10.45
N ASN A 206 -8.14 -34.59 -9.18
CA ASN A 206 -9.23 -35.47 -8.78
C ASN A 206 -10.63 -34.83 -8.92
N GLY A 207 -10.73 -33.62 -9.47
CA GLY A 207 -12.01 -32.93 -9.71
C GLY A 207 -12.58 -32.19 -8.49
N LYS A 208 -11.80 -32.05 -7.40
CA LYS A 208 -12.18 -31.23 -6.24
C LYS A 208 -11.75 -29.78 -6.42
N MET A 209 -12.52 -28.84 -5.87
CA MET A 209 -12.16 -27.43 -5.85
C MET A 209 -11.11 -27.15 -4.78
N TYR A 210 -10.11 -26.33 -5.12
CA TYR A 210 -9.21 -25.83 -4.07
C TYR A 210 -9.97 -24.88 -3.14
N TYR A 211 -9.75 -25.00 -1.84
CA TYR A 211 -10.28 -24.07 -0.85
C TYR A 211 -9.17 -23.68 0.13
N PRO A 212 -8.84 -22.40 0.28
CA PRO A 212 -9.17 -21.28 -0.62
C PRO A 212 -8.47 -21.40 -1.99
N CYS A 213 -9.19 -21.16 -3.10
CA CYS A 213 -8.62 -21.24 -4.45
C CYS A 213 -7.85 -19.97 -4.85
N GLY A 214 -6.98 -20.13 -5.84
CA GLY A 214 -6.24 -19.03 -6.47
C GLY A 214 -4.77 -18.91 -6.05
N LEU A 215 -3.99 -18.19 -6.88
CA LEU A 215 -2.55 -18.03 -6.68
C LEU A 215 -2.20 -17.28 -5.40
N ILE A 216 -3.05 -16.32 -5.01
CA ILE A 216 -2.80 -15.51 -3.81
C ILE A 216 -2.79 -16.40 -2.58
N ALA A 217 -3.87 -17.16 -2.38
CA ALA A 217 -4.00 -18.05 -1.24
C ALA A 217 -2.94 -19.17 -1.28
N ASN A 218 -2.74 -19.80 -2.44
CA ASN A 218 -1.77 -20.90 -2.58
C ASN A 218 -0.33 -20.49 -2.24
N SER A 219 0.07 -19.25 -2.50
CA SER A 219 1.43 -18.78 -2.21
C SER A 219 1.59 -18.06 -0.88
N MET A 220 0.66 -18.28 0.07
CA MET A 220 0.72 -17.70 1.41
C MET A 220 2.07 -17.95 2.10
N PHE A 221 2.65 -16.86 2.61
CA PHE A 221 3.84 -16.92 3.45
C PHE A 221 3.58 -17.75 4.71
N ASN A 222 4.48 -18.69 5.01
CA ASN A 222 4.25 -19.71 6.05
C ASN A 222 5.44 -19.94 7.00
N ASP A 223 6.45 -19.05 7.03
CA ASP A 223 7.38 -19.03 8.16
C ASP A 223 6.64 -18.54 9.42
N SER A 224 7.00 -19.06 10.58
CA SER A 224 6.49 -18.60 11.87
C SER A 224 7.58 -17.87 12.65
N PHE A 225 7.21 -16.89 13.47
CA PHE A 225 8.15 -16.14 14.31
C PHE A 225 7.83 -16.37 15.79
N SER A 226 8.88 -16.51 16.61
CA SER A 226 8.73 -16.51 18.06
C SER A 226 8.54 -15.10 18.61
N ASN A 227 8.11 -15.04 19.87
CA ASN A 227 8.25 -13.86 20.70
C ASN A 227 9.72 -13.44 20.84
N LEU A 228 9.96 -12.14 21.09
CA LEU A 228 11.30 -11.60 21.31
C LEU A 228 11.76 -11.91 22.74
N ARG A 229 12.97 -12.44 22.88
CA ARG A 229 13.54 -12.81 24.18
C ARG A 229 14.80 -12.00 24.47
N LEU A 230 14.75 -11.15 25.50
CA LEU A 230 15.91 -10.43 26.02
C LEU A 230 16.81 -11.39 26.80
N LEU A 231 18.06 -11.50 26.35
CA LEU A 231 19.09 -12.34 26.94
C LEU A 231 19.85 -11.59 28.03
N ASN A 232 20.08 -12.23 29.18
CA ASN A 232 20.88 -11.72 30.30
C ASN A 232 20.57 -10.24 30.66
N PRO A 233 19.33 -9.94 31.11
CA PRO A 233 18.96 -8.57 31.48
C PRO A 233 19.85 -8.01 32.59
N ALA A 234 20.30 -6.76 32.43
CA ALA A 234 21.16 -6.08 33.40
C ALA A 234 20.44 -5.89 34.75
N ASN A 235 21.16 -6.08 35.85
CA ASN A 235 20.71 -5.88 37.23
C ASN A 235 19.70 -6.89 37.79
N THR A 236 19.53 -8.04 37.15
CA THR A 236 18.74 -9.16 37.70
C THR A 236 19.50 -10.48 37.57
N SER A 237 19.58 -11.25 38.66
CA SER A 237 20.08 -12.64 38.67
C SER A 237 19.14 -13.63 37.95
N SER A 238 18.24 -13.13 37.09
CA SER A 238 17.08 -13.85 36.57
C SER A 238 17.25 -14.27 35.11
N ASP A 239 16.53 -15.34 34.78
CA ASP A 239 16.32 -15.89 33.44
C ASP A 239 16.01 -14.84 32.37
N ASN A 240 16.18 -15.26 31.12
CA ASN A 240 15.83 -14.49 29.92
C ASN A 240 14.38 -13.95 30.01
N LYS A 241 14.19 -12.67 29.69
CA LYS A 241 12.87 -12.02 29.70
C LYS A 241 12.21 -12.10 28.32
N THR A 242 11.01 -12.69 28.25
CA THR A 242 10.24 -12.79 27.00
C THR A 242 9.21 -11.68 26.88
N TYR A 243 9.16 -11.02 25.73
CA TYR A 243 8.15 -10.03 25.37
C TYR A 243 7.12 -10.69 24.45
N PHE A 244 5.87 -10.77 24.91
CA PHE A 244 4.78 -11.45 24.20
C PHE A 244 4.12 -10.51 23.20
N PHE A 245 4.34 -10.77 21.91
CA PHE A 245 3.70 -10.05 20.81
C PHE A 245 2.35 -10.69 20.51
N SER A 246 1.35 -9.85 20.23
CA SER A 246 0.03 -10.28 19.76
C SER A 246 0.05 -10.49 18.25
N GLU A 247 -0.41 -11.66 17.83
CA GLU A 247 -0.71 -11.97 16.41
C GLU A 247 -2.17 -11.66 16.05
N THR A 248 -2.94 -11.08 16.97
CA THR A 248 -4.33 -10.63 16.76
C THR A 248 -4.41 -9.11 16.69
N GLY A 249 -5.42 -8.57 16.00
CA GLY A 249 -5.55 -7.14 15.75
C GLY A 249 -4.56 -6.61 14.69
N ILE A 250 -4.07 -7.50 13.82
CA ILE A 250 -3.17 -7.17 12.71
C ILE A 250 -3.93 -6.93 11.39
N ALA A 251 -5.13 -7.51 11.25
CA ALA A 251 -5.99 -7.33 10.09
C ALA A 251 -6.98 -6.16 10.28
N TRP A 252 -7.44 -5.60 9.16
CA TRP A 252 -8.42 -4.50 9.19
C TRP A 252 -9.80 -5.05 9.56
N PRO A 253 -10.62 -4.33 10.35
CA PRO A 253 -11.98 -4.76 10.64
C PRO A 253 -12.83 -4.99 9.39
N SER A 254 -12.58 -4.23 8.32
CA SER A 254 -13.22 -4.41 7.02
C SER A 254 -12.82 -5.71 6.31
N ASP A 255 -11.56 -6.13 6.46
CA ASP A 255 -11.10 -7.40 5.91
C ASP A 255 -11.76 -8.55 6.65
N LYS A 256 -11.76 -8.51 8.00
CA LYS A 256 -12.43 -9.50 8.85
C LYS A 256 -13.93 -9.66 8.57
N ALA A 257 -14.61 -8.58 8.17
CA ALA A 257 -16.03 -8.64 7.80
C ALA A 257 -16.27 -9.29 6.42
N ARG A 258 -15.26 -9.25 5.53
CA ARG A 258 -15.33 -9.82 4.19
C ARG A 258 -15.09 -11.33 4.18
N PHE A 259 -14.17 -11.80 5.01
CA PHE A 259 -13.85 -13.23 5.14
C PHE A 259 -14.82 -13.93 6.08
N LYS A 260 -15.35 -15.08 5.65
CA LYS A 260 -16.26 -15.89 6.45
C LYS A 260 -15.94 -17.36 6.32
N GLN A 261 -16.32 -18.12 7.34
CA GLN A 261 -16.25 -19.58 7.31
C GLN A 261 -17.05 -20.13 6.11
N THR A 262 -16.47 -21.12 5.42
CA THR A 262 -17.09 -21.73 4.24
C THR A 262 -18.33 -22.54 4.57
N LYS A 263 -19.29 -22.52 3.65
CA LYS A 263 -20.48 -23.39 3.64
C LYS A 263 -20.38 -24.52 2.61
N MET A 264 -19.25 -24.62 1.88
CA MET A 264 -19.05 -25.69 0.92
C MET A 264 -18.89 -27.04 1.63
N PRO A 265 -19.39 -28.14 1.04
CA PRO A 265 -19.26 -29.45 1.63
C PRO A 265 -17.84 -30.01 1.45
N LEU A 266 -17.37 -30.77 2.44
CA LEU A 266 -15.98 -31.28 2.52
C LEU A 266 -15.60 -32.23 1.38
N ASP A 267 -16.57 -32.91 0.79
CA ASP A 267 -16.38 -33.82 -0.35
C ASP A 267 -15.97 -33.07 -1.63
N GLN A 268 -16.38 -31.82 -1.78
CA GLN A 268 -16.14 -31.00 -2.97
C GLN A 268 -14.86 -30.15 -2.89
N ILE A 269 -14.22 -30.07 -1.72
CA ILE A 269 -13.09 -29.17 -1.48
C ILE A 269 -11.82 -29.91 -1.07
N THR A 270 -10.68 -29.28 -1.36
CA THR A 270 -9.35 -29.79 -1.00
C THR A 270 -8.39 -28.62 -0.76
N PRO A 271 -7.37 -28.76 0.10
CA PRO A 271 -6.39 -27.71 0.34
C PRO A 271 -5.55 -27.39 -0.92
N PRO A 272 -5.08 -26.15 -1.09
CA PRO A 272 -4.20 -25.77 -2.19
C PRO A 272 -2.89 -26.59 -2.22
N PRO A 273 -2.23 -26.71 -3.39
CA PRO A 273 -1.03 -27.53 -3.53
C PRO A 273 0.09 -27.24 -2.52
N ASN A 274 0.37 -25.97 -2.24
CA ASN A 274 1.43 -25.58 -1.29
C ASN A 274 1.00 -25.70 0.18
N TRP A 275 -0.27 -26.03 0.44
CA TRP A 275 -0.82 -26.15 1.78
C TRP A 275 -0.84 -27.61 2.25
N ILE A 276 -0.53 -28.57 1.38
CA ILE A 276 -0.59 -30.02 1.66
C ILE A 276 0.22 -30.41 2.92
N ALA A 277 1.37 -29.78 3.14
CA ALA A 277 2.18 -30.05 4.34
C ALA A 277 1.46 -29.67 5.65
N ARG A 278 0.64 -28.60 5.63
CA ARG A 278 -0.15 -28.13 6.78
C ARG A 278 -1.49 -28.86 6.86
N TYR A 279 -2.13 -29.08 5.73
CA TYR A 279 -3.42 -29.76 5.59
C TYR A 279 -3.27 -30.89 4.58
N PRO A 280 -2.95 -32.12 5.00
CA PRO A 280 -2.87 -33.25 4.08
C PRO A 280 -4.22 -33.55 3.40
N ASN A 281 -5.32 -33.35 4.14
CA ASN A 281 -6.69 -33.39 3.64
C ASN A 281 -7.58 -32.57 4.59
N TYR A 282 -8.71 -32.08 4.10
CA TYR A 282 -9.71 -31.43 4.95
C TYR A 282 -10.64 -32.45 5.64
N THR A 283 -10.82 -32.25 6.93
CA THR A 283 -11.76 -32.94 7.83
C THR A 283 -12.62 -31.89 8.53
N THR A 284 -13.62 -32.31 9.30
CA THR A 284 -14.48 -31.39 10.08
C THR A 284 -13.69 -30.56 11.07
N ASP A 285 -12.58 -31.10 11.60
CA ASP A 285 -11.85 -30.51 12.73
C ASP A 285 -10.70 -29.61 12.29
N ASN A 286 -10.15 -29.85 11.08
CA ASN A 286 -8.99 -29.12 10.56
C ASN A 286 -9.34 -28.17 9.40
N LEU A 287 -10.64 -27.99 9.11
CA LEU A 287 -11.09 -27.12 8.02
C LEU A 287 -10.60 -25.69 8.28
N PHE A 288 -9.90 -25.14 7.28
CA PHE A 288 -9.37 -23.79 7.36
C PHE A 288 -10.49 -22.75 7.46
N ASP A 289 -10.36 -21.81 8.40
CA ASP A 289 -11.27 -20.68 8.55
C ASP A 289 -10.56 -19.34 8.30
N PRO A 290 -10.85 -18.65 7.18
CA PRO A 290 -10.21 -17.37 6.86
C PRO A 290 -10.65 -16.23 7.78
N GLN A 291 -11.75 -16.37 8.53
CA GLN A 291 -12.26 -15.31 9.40
C GLN A 291 -11.44 -15.17 10.70
N THR A 292 -10.90 -16.29 11.19
CA THR A 292 -10.08 -16.35 12.42
C THR A 292 -8.58 -16.18 12.15
N ASP A 293 -8.10 -16.55 10.96
CA ASP A 293 -6.69 -16.39 10.58
C ASP A 293 -6.40 -14.97 10.03
N GLU A 294 -5.95 -14.07 10.91
CA GLU A 294 -5.61 -12.70 10.52
C GLU A 294 -4.35 -12.62 9.62
N HIS A 295 -3.42 -13.57 9.71
CA HIS A 295 -2.25 -13.61 8.83
C HIS A 295 -2.65 -13.88 7.38
N PHE A 296 -3.64 -14.76 7.19
CA PHE A 296 -4.23 -14.98 5.88
C PHE A 296 -4.88 -13.71 5.33
N GLN A 297 -5.62 -12.97 6.16
CA GLN A 297 -6.27 -11.71 5.75
C GLN A 297 -5.22 -10.67 5.33
N VAL A 298 -4.14 -10.52 6.10
CA VAL A 298 -3.01 -9.63 5.77
C VAL A 298 -2.35 -10.04 4.45
N TRP A 299 -2.19 -11.34 4.20
CA TRP A 299 -1.60 -11.85 2.95
C TRP A 299 -2.49 -11.60 1.73
N MET A 300 -3.79 -11.88 1.86
CA MET A 300 -4.78 -11.73 0.78
C MET A 300 -4.89 -10.28 0.28
N ARG A 301 -4.58 -9.31 1.13
CA ARG A 301 -4.45 -7.91 0.73
C ARG A 301 -3.14 -7.69 -0.01
N THR A 302 -3.15 -7.78 -1.33
CA THR A 302 -1.95 -7.71 -2.19
C THR A 302 -1.19 -6.39 -2.08
N SER A 303 0.14 -6.47 -2.13
CA SER A 303 1.03 -5.32 -2.20
C SER A 303 1.23 -4.83 -3.63
N TRP A 304 1.48 -3.53 -3.78
CA TRP A 304 1.63 -2.89 -5.10
C TRP A 304 3.05 -2.96 -5.69
N TYR A 305 4.07 -3.17 -4.85
CA TYR A 305 5.47 -3.32 -5.25
C TYR A 305 5.98 -4.74 -5.03
N PRO A 306 7.04 -5.16 -5.77
CA PRO A 306 7.65 -6.49 -5.60
C PRO A 306 8.46 -6.63 -4.32
N THR A 307 8.84 -5.50 -3.71
CA THR A 307 9.37 -5.43 -2.35
C THR A 307 8.31 -4.85 -1.45
N PHE A 308 7.89 -5.60 -0.45
CA PHE A 308 6.81 -5.19 0.44
C PHE A 308 6.97 -5.78 1.83
N ARG A 309 6.27 -5.17 2.79
CA ARG A 309 6.19 -5.61 4.17
C ARG A 309 4.76 -6.06 4.48
N LYS A 310 4.63 -7.04 5.35
CA LYS A 310 3.34 -7.50 5.90
C LYS A 310 3.47 -7.62 7.41
N LEU A 311 2.46 -7.12 8.11
CA LEU A 311 2.43 -7.15 9.55
C LEU A 311 2.26 -8.60 10.02
N TYR A 312 3.09 -9.03 10.95
CA TYR A 312 3.00 -10.37 11.56
C TYR A 312 2.49 -10.28 12.99
N SER A 313 3.08 -9.40 13.80
CA SER A 313 2.66 -9.25 15.19
C SER A 313 2.96 -7.84 15.71
N HIS A 314 2.33 -7.49 16.82
CA HIS A 314 2.51 -6.19 17.45
C HIS A 314 2.64 -6.31 18.97
N TYR A 315 3.25 -5.31 19.59
CA TYR A 315 3.46 -5.22 21.02
C TYR A 315 3.09 -3.84 21.53
N ASP A 316 2.02 -3.80 22.32
CA ASP A 316 1.50 -2.59 22.99
C ASP A 316 1.92 -2.48 24.46
N GLY A 317 2.63 -3.49 25.00
CA GLY A 317 2.96 -3.63 26.42
C GLY A 317 4.02 -2.67 26.97
N GLY A 318 4.20 -1.50 26.36
CA GLY A 318 5.17 -0.48 26.77
C GLY A 318 6.48 -0.54 25.97
N ALA A 319 7.63 -0.46 26.65
CA ALA A 319 8.92 -0.31 26.00
C ALA A 319 9.80 -1.57 26.07
N LEU A 320 10.60 -1.79 25.02
CA LEU A 320 11.67 -2.79 25.02
C LEU A 320 12.93 -2.20 25.64
N ALA A 321 13.49 -2.89 26.63
CA ALA A 321 14.73 -2.47 27.27
C ALA A 321 15.93 -2.64 26.33
N PRO A 322 17.00 -1.83 26.46
CA PRO A 322 18.23 -2.07 25.72
C PRO A 322 18.87 -3.41 26.11
N GLY A 323 19.45 -4.10 25.14
CA GLY A 323 20.13 -5.39 25.36
C GLY A 323 20.21 -6.27 24.13
N THR A 324 20.62 -7.53 24.33
CA THR A 324 20.69 -8.52 23.25
C THR A 324 19.41 -9.34 23.23
N TYR A 325 18.73 -9.35 22.09
CA TYR A 325 17.50 -10.09 21.87
C TYR A 325 17.77 -11.32 21.02
N GLU A 326 16.95 -12.34 21.24
CA GLU A 326 16.85 -13.53 20.41
C GLU A 326 15.43 -13.65 19.85
N VAL A 327 15.34 -13.98 18.56
CA VAL A 327 14.09 -14.38 17.88
C VAL A 327 14.35 -15.67 17.12
N GLN A 328 13.36 -16.55 17.10
CA GLN A 328 13.41 -17.82 16.41
C GLN A 328 12.39 -17.85 15.29
N MET A 329 12.74 -18.46 14.16
CA MET A 329 11.82 -18.64 13.02
C MET A 329 11.85 -20.06 12.51
N ASP A 330 10.69 -20.66 12.28
CA ASP A 330 10.60 -21.94 11.59
C ASP A 330 10.56 -21.65 10.07
N LEU A 331 11.57 -22.14 9.35
CA LEU A 331 11.76 -21.85 7.93
C LEU A 331 10.96 -22.86 7.08
N ASN A 332 9.80 -22.42 6.58
CA ASN A 332 8.92 -23.20 5.72
C ASN A 332 8.79 -22.61 4.30
N TYR A 333 9.11 -21.33 4.13
CA TYR A 333 8.93 -20.57 2.89
C TYR A 333 10.26 -20.39 2.16
N ASP A 334 10.43 -21.06 1.02
CA ASP A 334 11.61 -20.89 0.17
C ASP A 334 11.37 -19.83 -0.91
N ILE A 335 11.97 -18.64 -0.70
CA ILE A 335 11.95 -17.54 -1.66
C ILE A 335 13.16 -17.55 -2.60
N THR A 336 14.20 -18.33 -2.29
CA THR A 336 15.45 -18.35 -3.05
C THR A 336 15.28 -18.94 -4.44
N ALA A 337 14.34 -19.87 -4.59
CA ALA A 337 13.95 -20.45 -5.88
C ALA A 337 13.53 -19.41 -6.94
N TYR A 338 13.09 -18.22 -6.50
CA TYR A 338 12.65 -17.12 -7.37
C TYR A 338 13.61 -15.91 -7.34
N GLY A 339 14.79 -16.06 -6.71
CA GLY A 339 15.78 -15.00 -6.58
C GLY A 339 15.34 -13.84 -5.68
N GLY A 340 14.42 -14.08 -4.73
CA GLY A 340 14.01 -13.08 -3.75
C GLY A 340 14.70 -13.27 -2.40
N THR A 341 14.44 -12.33 -1.49
CA THR A 341 14.94 -12.36 -0.11
C THR A 341 13.82 -12.17 0.89
N LYS A 342 14.00 -12.73 2.08
CA LYS A 342 13.12 -12.58 3.24
C LYS A 342 13.89 -11.97 4.41
N SER A 343 13.27 -10.96 5.01
CA SER A 343 13.81 -10.24 6.16
C SER A 343 12.76 -10.05 7.24
N ILE A 344 13.20 -10.05 8.50
CA ILE A 344 12.37 -9.60 9.62
C ILE A 344 12.61 -8.11 9.80
N VAL A 345 11.54 -7.36 10.01
CA VAL A 345 11.56 -5.92 10.25
C VAL A 345 10.89 -5.64 11.58
N ILE A 346 11.61 -5.04 12.51
CA ILE A 346 11.10 -4.63 13.81
C ILE A 346 11.14 -3.10 13.83
N THR A 347 9.98 -2.48 13.93
CA THR A 347 9.85 -1.02 13.82
C THR A 347 8.84 -0.47 14.79
N GLY A 348 9.08 0.75 15.27
CA GLY A 348 8.03 1.57 15.85
C GLY A 348 7.16 2.22 14.77
N THR A 349 6.24 3.09 15.19
CA THR A 349 5.44 3.92 14.28
C THR A 349 5.51 5.39 14.66
N SER A 350 5.43 6.26 13.65
CA SER A 350 5.05 7.67 13.81
C SER A 350 3.63 7.88 13.31
N PHE A 351 3.14 9.13 13.35
CA PHE A 351 1.83 9.44 12.75
C PHE A 351 1.80 9.24 11.22
N LEU A 352 2.97 9.22 10.55
CA LEU A 352 3.07 8.90 9.12
C LEU A 352 3.07 7.38 8.85
N GLY A 353 3.21 6.56 9.91
CA GLY A 353 3.38 5.12 9.79
C GLY A 353 4.83 4.70 10.03
N ASP A 354 5.42 3.98 9.07
CA ASP A 354 6.78 3.45 9.17
C ASP A 354 7.85 4.46 8.71
N ARG A 355 9.12 4.09 8.90
CA ARG A 355 10.26 4.93 8.51
C ARG A 355 10.33 5.02 6.99
N ASN A 356 9.91 6.16 6.44
CA ASN A 356 10.02 6.45 5.00
C ASN A 356 10.32 7.94 4.74
N PRO A 357 11.52 8.30 4.23
CA PRO A 357 11.87 9.70 3.98
C PRO A 357 11.22 10.29 2.72
N PHE A 358 10.61 9.46 1.86
CA PHE A 358 10.09 9.88 0.56
C PHE A 358 9.11 11.06 0.66
N MET A 359 8.14 10.98 1.58
CA MET A 359 7.12 12.02 1.71
C MET A 359 7.74 13.37 2.10
N GLY A 360 8.64 13.38 3.08
CA GLY A 360 9.34 14.60 3.49
C GLY A 360 10.19 15.20 2.38
N LEU A 361 11.02 14.37 1.73
CA LEU A 361 11.87 14.81 0.62
C LEU A 361 11.07 15.33 -0.57
N ALA A 362 9.97 14.66 -0.96
CA ALA A 362 9.14 15.10 -2.07
C ALA A 362 8.52 16.49 -1.84
N TRP A 363 8.07 16.77 -0.61
CA TRP A 363 7.48 18.05 -0.24
C TRP A 363 8.53 19.17 -0.17
N ILE A 364 9.72 18.88 0.36
CA ILE A 364 10.85 19.82 0.35
C ILE A 364 11.24 20.16 -1.08
N ILE A 365 11.44 19.16 -1.94
CA ILE A 365 11.82 19.35 -3.34
C ILE A 365 10.77 20.19 -4.07
N MET A 366 9.48 19.86 -3.92
CA MET A 366 8.40 20.63 -4.54
C MET A 366 8.40 22.08 -4.05
N GLY A 367 8.56 22.32 -2.75
CA GLY A 367 8.66 23.67 -2.17
C GLY A 367 9.85 24.46 -2.73
N CYS A 368 11.02 23.84 -2.84
CA CYS A 368 12.22 24.43 -3.43
C CYS A 368 12.01 24.76 -4.92
N VAL A 369 11.38 23.88 -5.69
CA VAL A 369 11.06 24.11 -7.10
C VAL A 369 10.09 25.30 -7.25
N CYS A 370 9.04 25.38 -6.43
CA CYS A 370 8.11 26.51 -6.43
C CYS A 370 8.82 27.84 -6.11
N ALA A 371 9.68 27.87 -5.08
CA ALA A 371 10.45 29.06 -4.72
C ALA A 371 11.43 29.46 -5.83
N PHE A 372 12.13 28.49 -6.43
CA PHE A 372 13.06 28.73 -7.54
C PHE A 372 12.34 29.32 -8.75
N LEU A 373 11.22 28.72 -9.18
CA LEU A 373 10.39 29.26 -10.27
C LEU A 373 9.85 30.65 -9.94
N GLY A 374 9.48 30.90 -8.68
CA GLY A 374 9.09 32.21 -8.18
C GLY A 374 10.19 33.26 -8.39
N VAL A 375 11.43 32.96 -8.02
CA VAL A 375 12.58 33.85 -8.23
C VAL A 375 12.86 34.08 -9.72
N VAL A 376 12.82 33.03 -10.54
CA VAL A 376 13.04 33.14 -11.99
C VAL A 376 11.96 34.00 -12.65
N PHE A 377 10.68 33.79 -12.34
CA PHE A 377 9.59 34.59 -12.88
C PHE A 377 9.58 36.02 -12.36
N LEU A 378 9.97 36.24 -11.10
CA LEU A 378 10.15 37.58 -10.54
C LEU A 378 11.25 38.32 -11.29
N GLY A 379 12.42 37.69 -11.46
CA GLY A 379 13.53 38.23 -12.25
C GLY A 379 13.12 38.56 -13.68
N TRP A 380 12.46 37.61 -14.37
CA TRP A 380 11.94 37.86 -15.72
C TRP A 380 10.97 39.05 -15.74
N HIS A 381 10.03 39.12 -14.80
CA HIS A 381 9.07 40.21 -14.73
C HIS A 381 9.75 41.58 -14.59
N PHE A 382 10.85 41.66 -13.84
CA PHE A 382 11.65 42.88 -13.70
C PHE A 382 12.48 43.21 -14.95
N PHE A 383 13.15 42.22 -15.56
CA PHE A 383 14.03 42.48 -16.71
C PHE A 383 13.27 42.65 -18.04
N ARG A 384 12.10 42.05 -18.19
CA ARG A 384 11.25 42.14 -19.39
C ARG A 384 9.78 42.35 -19.02
N PRO A 385 9.43 43.51 -18.46
CA PRO A 385 8.05 43.81 -18.10
C PRO A 385 7.18 43.88 -19.36
N ARG A 386 6.03 43.20 -19.34
CA ARG A 386 5.01 43.28 -20.39
C ARG A 386 3.74 43.87 -19.83
N LYS A 387 3.10 44.78 -20.59
CA LYS A 387 1.77 45.28 -20.25
C LYS A 387 0.74 44.16 -20.46
N LEU A 388 -0.15 43.98 -19.50
CA LEU A 388 -1.20 42.98 -19.58
C LEU A 388 -2.26 43.45 -20.59
N GLY A 389 -2.65 42.59 -21.54
CA GLY A 389 -3.64 42.94 -22.56
C GLY A 389 -3.13 43.94 -23.60
N ASP A 390 -1.84 43.95 -23.90
CA ASP A 390 -1.25 44.83 -24.92
C ASP A 390 -1.77 44.48 -26.33
N HIS A 391 -2.53 45.38 -26.95
CA HIS A 391 -3.13 45.18 -28.27
C HIS A 391 -2.08 45.15 -29.39
N ASP A 392 -0.90 45.72 -29.18
CA ASP A 392 0.19 45.71 -30.16
C ASP A 392 0.79 44.30 -30.35
N ARG A 393 0.50 43.38 -29.42
CA ARG A 393 0.93 41.99 -29.47
C ARG A 393 -0.10 41.04 -30.09
N LEU A 394 -1.26 41.53 -30.50
CA LEU A 394 -2.24 40.72 -31.21
C LEU A 394 -1.65 40.30 -32.57
N SER A 395 -1.77 39.02 -32.92
CA SER A 395 -1.08 38.45 -34.09
C SER A 395 -1.44 39.14 -35.40
N TRP A 396 -2.65 39.71 -35.51
CA TRP A 396 -3.11 40.46 -36.68
C TRP A 396 -2.69 41.95 -36.68
N ASN A 397 -2.24 42.48 -35.55
CA ASN A 397 -1.65 43.82 -35.45
C ASN A 397 -0.13 43.80 -35.69
N GLN A 398 0.50 42.63 -35.59
CA GLN A 398 1.89 42.44 -35.94
C GLN A 398 2.00 42.34 -37.47
N THR A 399 2.48 43.41 -38.13
CA THR A 399 2.76 43.36 -39.57
C THR A 399 3.78 42.25 -39.86
N PRO A 400 3.58 41.43 -40.91
CA PRO A 400 4.52 40.40 -41.29
C PRO A 400 5.81 41.06 -41.81
N GLY A 401 6.76 41.34 -40.92
CA GLY A 401 8.05 41.95 -41.26
C GLY A 401 8.72 42.76 -40.15
N ALA A 402 7.98 43.26 -39.16
CA ALA A 402 8.56 44.08 -38.09
C ALA A 402 9.06 43.20 -36.92
N ARG A 403 10.17 42.49 -37.12
CA ARG A 403 10.95 41.91 -36.01
C ARG A 403 11.65 43.05 -35.27
N HIS A 404 11.14 43.42 -34.10
CA HIS A 404 11.91 44.21 -33.14
C HIS A 404 12.91 43.29 -32.41
N HIS A 405 14.19 43.67 -32.51
CA HIS A 405 15.33 43.12 -31.77
C HIS A 405 15.16 43.21 -30.25
#